data_AF-A0A5C5WFZ0-F1
#
_entry.id   AF-A0A5C5WFZ0-F1
#
_cell.length_a   1.000
_cell.length_b   1.000
_cell.length_c   1.000
_cell.angle_alpha   90.00
_cell.angle_beta   90.00
_cell.angle_gamma   90.00
#
_symmetry.space_group_name_H-M   'P 1'
#
loop_
_entity.id
_entity.type
_entity.pdbx_description
1 polymer ?
#
loop_
_entity_poly.entity_id
_entity_poly.type
_entity_poly.pdbx_seq_one_letter_code
_entity_poly.pdbx_strand_id
1 'polypeptide(L)'
;MPSAPRPDTNLARRAGILAVYLTDRDGSITDEDEQPHLSAELIRHGVGREVECRIAYNSASYRNRIGDESLDWPMESRVEVWMVRREQGRSGRIETTREFALFAGLITSHELAMTENQEHRYFVATVPDEWFGELIEGPLVYSYLDAAEVVHASDLEFNPKVDGLVVANMVAPGQARNPLSIPIWVDPESVRSQTAIDNYHGTPSAWTIRGAIRALCGIANSGEDNLANPSLENIDQATSNASEIKNISLPRGRRLDEYLSGLLPRYGVNWCVDFAVSEDESFQPRIRIYELGRGPVSNLRIGRFNSTTSFASFNVDQIQISADIRDVTTHLVVTGARREREVTVELYRGWPTSEDATVAVSSVDQRAGRKWIANEGGDYTDLRPEINDPIELFGEGPVPRRRVIEHCLTYLEGTEVRRPPVIEYSTDDGGNWSIVDGSDPENPGLGLRPSILPTEIGIWFTDEELPSELLETNPENLRLRITGTVRDDTALKFETLDGDNQSMLAGTVTRHIDASDQFYDRRRQSTGDAASVLTGEHDNRDDQSELEEYARTLLSQMDAMQLVARISIPWLATGYKIGDIVEKVEGREINLRRSWGVDGTGDRMQIVGLEYFNSNGQQRTELITQPFDI
;
A
#
# COMPACT_ATOMS: atom_id res chain seq x y z
N MET A 1 -22.01 68.90 -4.10
CA MET A 1 -21.52 67.54 -4.38
C MET A 1 -21.60 66.75 -3.07
N PRO A 2 -22.26 65.58 -3.04
CA PRO A 2 -22.28 64.76 -1.83
C PRO A 2 -20.86 64.22 -1.60
N SER A 3 -20.41 64.30 -0.34
CA SER A 3 -19.16 63.73 0.11
C SER A 3 -19.11 62.23 -0.23
N ALA A 4 -18.02 61.80 -0.88
CA ALA A 4 -17.73 60.39 -1.07
C ALA A 4 -17.80 59.65 0.28
N PRO A 5 -18.38 58.44 0.33
CA PRO A 5 -18.40 57.66 1.55
C PRO A 5 -16.95 57.45 2.00
N ARG A 6 -16.68 57.75 3.28
CA ARG A 6 -15.40 57.42 3.90
C ARG A 6 -15.21 55.90 3.74
N PRO A 7 -14.03 55.43 3.30
CA PRO A 7 -13.75 54.01 3.31
C PRO A 7 -13.81 53.55 4.77
N ASP A 8 -14.70 52.59 5.03
CA ASP A 8 -14.86 51.99 6.33
C ASP A 8 -13.56 51.23 6.65
N THR A 9 -12.69 51.88 7.42
CA THR A 9 -11.37 51.36 7.82
C THR A 9 -11.48 50.32 8.94
N ASN A 10 -12.71 50.01 9.36
CA ASN A 10 -13.06 48.99 10.35
C ASN A 10 -13.67 47.73 9.70
N LEU A 11 -13.10 47.23 8.61
CA LEU A 11 -13.33 45.84 8.18
C LEU A 11 -12.48 44.88 9.02
N ALA A 12 -12.60 44.95 10.35
CA ALA A 12 -12.32 43.80 11.17
C ALA A 12 -13.41 42.78 10.81
N ARG A 13 -13.05 41.68 10.14
CA ARG A 13 -13.98 40.54 10.02
C ARG A 13 -14.44 40.23 11.44
N ARG A 14 -15.76 40.20 11.66
CA ARG A 14 -16.32 39.87 12.97
C ARG A 14 -15.75 38.52 13.41
N ALA A 15 -15.24 38.44 14.64
CA ALA A 15 -14.84 37.16 15.24
C ALA A 15 -16.02 36.18 15.13
N GLY A 16 -15.76 34.96 14.66
CA GLY A 16 -16.78 33.92 14.60
C GLY A 16 -17.22 33.60 16.01
N ILE A 17 -18.52 33.45 16.27
CA ILE A 17 -18.97 33.05 17.60
C ILE A 17 -18.99 31.53 17.62
N LEU A 18 -18.26 30.92 18.56
CA LEU A 18 -18.33 29.48 18.79
C LEU A 18 -19.35 29.20 19.90
N ALA A 19 -20.26 28.26 19.62
CA ALA A 19 -21.20 27.71 20.60
C ALA A 19 -20.88 26.22 20.81
N VAL A 20 -20.89 25.81 22.08
CA VAL A 20 -20.68 24.42 22.49
C VAL A 20 -22.03 23.86 22.91
N TYR A 21 -22.41 22.72 22.35
CA TYR A 21 -23.64 22.00 22.68
C TYR A 21 -23.27 20.69 23.34
N LEU A 22 -23.98 20.34 24.41
CA LEU A 22 -23.73 19.13 25.18
C LEU A 22 -25.06 18.45 25.47
N THR A 23 -25.13 17.16 25.14
CA THR A 23 -26.31 16.32 25.39
C THR A 23 -25.90 14.95 25.90
N ASP A 24 -26.86 14.19 26.38
CA ASP A 24 -26.64 12.79 26.76
C ASP A 24 -26.30 11.96 25.51
N ARG A 25 -25.54 10.87 25.68
CA ARG A 25 -24.93 10.07 24.60
C ARG A 25 -25.86 9.77 23.42
N ASP A 26 -27.14 9.51 23.69
CA ASP A 26 -28.13 9.04 22.71
C ASP A 26 -29.08 10.15 22.18
N GLY A 27 -28.89 11.40 22.61
CA GLY A 27 -29.74 12.54 22.24
C GLY A 27 -29.35 13.23 20.93
N SER A 28 -30.33 13.65 20.14
CA SER A 28 -30.11 14.61 19.06
C SER A 28 -29.89 16.01 19.63
N ILE A 29 -28.83 16.70 19.21
CA ILE A 29 -28.53 18.05 19.72
C ILE A 29 -29.52 19.09 19.18
N THR A 30 -30.15 19.79 20.11
CA THR A 30 -31.11 20.89 19.89
C THR A 30 -30.50 22.22 20.33
N ASP A 31 -31.18 23.33 20.07
CA ASP A 31 -30.71 24.65 20.49
C ASP A 31 -30.78 24.85 22.02
N GLU A 32 -31.54 24.01 22.73
CA GLU A 32 -31.64 24.04 24.19
C GLU A 32 -30.40 23.42 24.87
N ASP A 33 -29.63 22.61 24.13
CA ASP A 33 -28.42 21.95 24.61
C ASP A 33 -27.18 22.87 24.60
N GLU A 34 -27.33 24.13 24.15
CA GLU A 34 -26.24 25.11 24.16
C GLU A 34 -25.75 25.36 25.59
N GLN A 35 -24.45 25.19 25.82
CA GLN A 35 -23.79 25.39 27.09
C GLN A 35 -23.02 26.72 27.08
N PRO A 36 -23.64 27.85 27.47
CA PRO A 36 -23.05 29.18 27.35
C PRO A 36 -21.84 29.42 28.26
N HIS A 37 -21.57 28.51 29.19
CA HIS A 37 -20.45 28.55 30.12
C HIS A 37 -19.26 27.70 29.65
N LEU A 38 -19.42 26.94 28.57
CA LEU A 38 -18.35 26.22 27.90
C LEU A 38 -17.84 27.02 26.71
N SER A 39 -16.52 27.01 26.52
CA SER A 39 -15.88 27.60 25.34
C SER A 39 -14.90 26.61 24.74
N ALA A 40 -15.05 26.30 23.45
CA ALA A 40 -14.05 25.58 22.69
C ALA A 40 -12.81 26.47 22.52
N GLU A 41 -11.68 26.04 23.07
CA GLU A 41 -10.42 26.78 23.01
C GLU A 41 -9.50 26.31 21.89
N LEU A 42 -9.53 25.01 21.60
CA LEU A 42 -8.76 24.37 20.56
C LEU A 42 -9.58 23.26 19.91
N ILE A 43 -9.63 23.24 18.58
CA ILE A 43 -10.16 22.12 17.81
C ILE A 43 -9.07 21.69 16.84
N ARG A 44 -8.68 20.43 16.86
CA ARG A 44 -7.70 19.83 15.96
C ARG A 44 -8.39 18.85 15.04
N HIS A 45 -8.15 18.98 13.74
CA HIS A 45 -8.44 17.97 12.74
C HIS A 45 -7.12 17.50 12.14
N GLY A 46 -6.96 16.21 11.97
CA GLY A 46 -5.79 15.56 11.39
C GLY A 46 -6.21 14.41 10.48
N VAL A 47 -5.19 13.67 10.04
CA VAL A 47 -5.38 12.50 9.18
C VAL A 47 -5.99 11.35 10.00
N GLY A 48 -6.87 10.58 9.38
CA GLY A 48 -7.57 9.48 10.01
C GLY A 48 -8.50 9.93 11.12
N ARG A 49 -8.37 9.30 12.30
CA ARG A 49 -9.18 9.59 13.49
C ARG A 49 -8.64 10.73 14.37
N GLU A 50 -7.59 11.44 13.94
CA GLU A 50 -6.97 12.51 14.73
C GLU A 50 -7.88 13.74 14.82
N VAL A 51 -8.92 13.66 15.66
CA VAL A 51 -9.85 14.76 15.90
C VAL A 51 -10.05 14.97 17.39
N GLU A 52 -9.76 16.18 17.84
CA GLU A 52 -9.78 16.56 19.25
C GLU A 52 -10.40 17.95 19.44
N CYS A 53 -11.18 18.14 20.49
CA CYS A 53 -11.61 19.45 20.95
C CYS A 53 -11.30 19.63 22.43
N ARG A 54 -10.54 20.69 22.75
CA ARG A 54 -10.34 21.18 24.12
C ARG A 54 -11.37 22.24 24.45
N ILE A 55 -12.13 22.00 25.51
CA ILE A 55 -13.23 22.85 25.96
C ILE A 55 -12.90 23.35 27.36
N ALA A 56 -12.95 24.67 27.56
CA ALA A 56 -12.79 25.28 28.86
C ALA A 56 -14.15 25.58 29.48
N TYR A 57 -14.25 25.35 30.80
CA TYR A 57 -15.38 25.74 31.61
C TYR A 57 -15.08 27.07 32.33
N ASN A 58 -15.91 28.08 32.08
CA ASN A 58 -15.76 29.38 32.72
C ASN A 58 -16.45 29.40 34.08
N SER A 59 -15.69 29.17 35.15
CA SER A 59 -16.17 29.20 36.55
C SER A 59 -16.66 30.59 36.98
N ALA A 60 -16.11 31.67 36.41
CA ALA A 60 -16.46 33.04 36.81
C ALA A 60 -17.87 33.46 36.36
N SER A 61 -18.39 32.90 35.26
CA SER A 61 -19.73 33.23 34.76
C SER A 61 -20.86 32.54 35.55
N TYR A 62 -20.57 31.43 36.23
CA TYR A 62 -21.59 30.58 36.86
C TYR A 62 -21.77 30.78 38.39
N ARG A 63 -21.02 31.70 39.02
CA ARG A 63 -21.04 31.96 40.49
C ARG A 63 -20.78 30.74 41.40
N ASN A 64 -20.54 29.56 40.85
CA ASN A 64 -20.05 28.39 41.57
C ASN A 64 -18.53 28.36 41.44
N ARG A 65 -17.83 28.60 42.55
CA ARG A 65 -16.44 28.18 42.67
C ARG A 65 -16.38 26.67 42.64
N ILE A 66 -15.26 26.13 42.17
CA ILE A 66 -15.03 24.69 42.20
C ILE A 66 -14.95 24.25 43.67
N GLY A 67 -16.02 23.65 44.18
CA GLY A 67 -16.12 23.19 45.58
C GLY A 67 -17.27 22.21 45.78
N ASP A 68 -17.00 21.11 46.48
CA ASP A 68 -17.94 20.00 46.76
C ASP A 68 -18.59 19.34 45.52
N GLU A 69 -17.89 19.36 44.38
CA GLU A 69 -18.32 18.66 43.16
C GLU A 69 -17.70 17.26 43.07
N SER A 70 -18.48 16.26 42.63
CA SER A 70 -17.92 14.96 42.29
C SER A 70 -17.27 14.99 40.91
N LEU A 71 -16.25 14.16 40.71
CA LEU A 71 -15.64 13.94 39.38
C LEU A 71 -16.56 13.13 38.46
N ASP A 72 -17.79 12.81 38.89
CA ASP A 72 -18.81 12.07 38.16
C ASP A 72 -19.57 12.99 37.18
N TRP A 73 -18.84 13.90 36.52
CA TRP A 73 -19.36 14.51 35.31
C TRP A 73 -19.68 13.40 34.32
N PRO A 74 -20.75 13.52 33.50
CA PRO A 74 -21.11 12.50 32.52
C PRO A 74 -19.99 12.39 31.48
N MET A 75 -18.98 11.58 31.79
CA MET A 75 -18.04 11.05 30.81
C MET A 75 -18.88 10.35 29.74
N GLU A 76 -18.53 10.51 28.47
CA GLU A 76 -19.33 10.08 27.31
C GLU A 76 -20.53 10.97 26.94
N SER A 77 -20.68 12.18 27.49
CA SER A 77 -21.60 13.17 26.91
C SER A 77 -21.18 13.52 25.48
N ARG A 78 -22.17 13.59 24.59
CA ARG A 78 -21.99 14.00 23.20
C ARG A 78 -21.81 15.51 23.15
N VAL A 79 -20.79 15.95 22.44
CA VAL A 79 -20.46 17.37 22.25
C VAL A 79 -20.42 17.71 20.78
N GLU A 80 -21.05 18.83 20.42
CA GLU A 80 -20.86 19.47 19.13
C GLU A 80 -20.41 20.92 19.31
N VAL A 81 -19.49 21.36 18.44
CA VAL A 81 -19.03 22.76 18.41
C VAL A 81 -19.38 23.36 17.06
N TRP A 82 -20.11 24.47 17.12
CA TRP A 82 -20.61 25.16 15.95
C TRP A 82 -20.12 26.60 15.91
N MET A 83 -19.75 27.07 14.72
CA MET A 83 -19.73 28.49 14.42
C MET A 83 -21.17 28.96 14.22
N VAL A 84 -21.58 29.95 15.00
CA VAL A 84 -22.95 30.47 15.01
C VAL A 84 -23.00 31.95 14.67
N ARG A 85 -24.11 32.35 14.06
CA ARG A 85 -24.50 33.73 13.88
C ARG A 85 -25.64 34.06 14.82
N ARG A 86 -25.48 35.13 15.60
CA ARG A 86 -26.51 35.62 16.52
C ARG A 86 -27.12 36.89 15.97
N GLU A 87 -28.40 36.87 15.65
CA GLU A 87 -29.15 38.02 15.16
C GLU A 87 -30.26 38.40 16.15
N GLN A 88 -30.52 39.69 16.28
CA GLN A 88 -31.65 40.14 17.07
C GLN A 88 -32.91 40.08 16.19
N GLY A 89 -33.76 39.09 16.46
CA GLY A 89 -35.02 38.91 15.74
C GLY A 89 -35.99 40.07 15.98
N ARG A 90 -37.05 40.15 15.16
CA ARG A 90 -38.08 41.22 15.25
C ARG A 90 -38.81 41.26 16.59
N SER A 91 -38.81 40.15 17.33
CA SER A 91 -39.40 40.01 18.67
C SER A 91 -38.48 40.51 19.79
N GLY A 92 -37.25 40.92 19.47
CA GLY A 92 -36.21 41.24 20.45
C GLY A 92 -35.47 40.02 21.02
N ARG A 93 -35.90 38.79 20.68
CA ARG A 93 -35.20 37.54 21.01
C ARG A 93 -33.95 37.40 20.13
N ILE A 94 -32.86 36.92 20.71
CA ILE A 94 -31.66 36.56 19.94
C ILE A 94 -31.95 35.22 19.27
N GLU A 95 -31.90 35.20 17.94
CA GLU A 95 -31.96 34.00 17.12
C GLU A 95 -30.51 33.55 16.85
N THR A 96 -30.20 32.30 17.17
CA THR A 96 -28.90 31.67 16.91
C THR A 96 -29.05 30.78 15.69
N THR A 97 -28.26 31.04 14.65
CA THR A 97 -28.20 30.21 13.45
C THR A 97 -26.87 29.48 13.42
N ARG A 98 -26.89 28.16 13.28
CA ARG A 98 -25.71 27.32 13.12
C ARG A 98 -25.21 27.44 11.68
N GLU A 99 -23.99 27.94 11.49
CA GLU A 99 -23.42 28.16 10.15
C GLU A 99 -22.48 27.03 9.73
N PHE A 100 -21.54 26.65 10.60
CA PHE A 100 -20.55 25.61 10.32
C PHE A 100 -20.29 24.74 11.54
N ALA A 101 -20.43 23.43 11.42
CA ALA A 101 -19.96 22.52 12.45
C ALA A 101 -18.43 22.40 12.34
N LEU A 102 -17.75 22.52 13.48
CA LEU A 102 -16.30 22.39 13.58
C LEU A 102 -15.89 21.11 14.29
N PHE A 103 -16.75 20.51 15.09
CA PHE A 103 -16.42 19.30 15.84
C PHE A 103 -17.69 18.58 16.28
N ALA A 104 -17.62 17.25 16.32
CA ALA A 104 -18.52 16.39 17.07
C ALA A 104 -17.75 15.20 17.65
N GLY A 105 -18.08 14.80 18.88
CA GLY A 105 -17.42 13.69 19.56
C GLY A 105 -17.99 13.44 20.95
N LEU A 106 -17.28 12.65 21.75
CA LEU A 106 -17.61 12.40 23.16
C LEU A 106 -16.54 12.99 24.06
N ILE A 107 -16.93 13.47 25.24
CA ILE A 107 -15.98 13.84 26.30
C ILE A 107 -15.29 12.56 26.81
N THR A 108 -13.97 12.49 26.64
CA THR A 108 -13.16 11.32 27.01
C THR A 108 -12.24 11.58 28.20
N SER A 109 -11.89 12.84 28.45
CA SER A 109 -11.14 13.19 29.65
C SER A 109 -11.48 14.58 30.18
N HIS A 110 -11.19 14.79 31.45
CA HIS A 110 -11.32 16.08 32.11
C HIS A 110 -10.04 16.38 32.89
N GLU A 111 -9.65 17.66 32.90
CA GLU A 111 -8.52 18.17 33.66
C GLU A 111 -9.01 19.30 34.57
N LEU A 112 -8.59 19.26 35.83
CA LEU A 112 -8.89 20.28 36.82
C LEU A 112 -7.57 20.91 37.30
N ALA A 113 -7.40 22.20 37.06
CA ALA A 113 -6.24 22.95 37.51
C ALA A 113 -6.67 24.09 38.45
N MET A 114 -6.20 24.05 39.69
CA MET A 114 -6.52 25.05 40.71
C MET A 114 -5.24 25.67 41.25
N THR A 115 -5.21 26.99 41.32
CA THR A 115 -4.17 27.79 41.94
C THR A 115 -4.81 28.78 42.91
N GLU A 116 -4.02 29.47 43.73
CA GLU A 116 -4.52 30.48 44.68
C GLU A 116 -5.35 31.59 44.01
N ASN A 117 -5.12 31.86 42.72
CA ASN A 117 -5.73 32.97 41.98
C ASN A 117 -6.54 32.55 40.75
N GLN A 118 -6.56 31.27 40.38
CA GLN A 118 -7.23 30.78 39.17
C GLN A 118 -7.76 29.35 39.37
N GLU A 119 -9.00 29.14 38.97
CA GLU A 119 -9.67 27.84 38.90
C GLU A 119 -10.03 27.57 37.44
N HIS A 120 -9.34 26.61 36.81
CA HIS A 120 -9.57 26.20 35.43
C HIS A 120 -10.05 24.76 35.39
N ARG A 121 -11.05 24.50 34.56
CA ARG A 121 -11.50 23.15 34.22
C ARG A 121 -11.51 23.02 32.70
N TYR A 122 -10.88 21.96 32.22
CA TYR A 122 -10.82 21.61 30.81
C TYR A 122 -11.45 20.24 30.59
N PHE A 123 -12.10 20.09 29.45
CA PHE A 123 -12.55 18.83 28.91
C PHE A 123 -11.86 18.59 27.59
N VAL A 124 -11.54 17.34 27.32
CA VAL A 124 -11.09 16.90 26.00
C VAL A 124 -12.17 15.98 25.45
N ALA A 125 -12.66 16.33 24.27
CA ALA A 125 -13.56 15.52 23.49
C ALA A 125 -12.84 14.98 22.25
N THR A 126 -13.12 13.73 21.90
CA THR A 126 -12.56 13.05 20.72
C THR A 126 -13.65 12.25 20.00
N VAL A 127 -13.40 11.85 18.75
CA VAL A 127 -14.25 10.87 18.07
C VAL A 127 -13.91 9.47 18.63
N PRO A 128 -14.85 8.76 19.26
CA PRO A 128 -14.56 7.47 19.89
C PRO A 128 -14.54 6.32 18.86
N ASP A 129 -13.83 5.25 19.19
CA ASP A 129 -13.62 4.09 18.31
C ASP A 129 -14.91 3.36 17.92
N GLU A 130 -15.91 3.41 18.78
CA GLU A 130 -17.26 2.86 18.56
C GLU A 130 -18.05 3.59 17.47
N TRP A 131 -17.72 4.84 17.13
CA TRP A 131 -18.38 5.54 16.01
C TRP A 131 -18.00 4.95 14.65
N PHE A 132 -16.89 4.20 14.57
CA PHE A 132 -16.44 3.52 13.36
C PHE A 132 -17.08 2.14 13.17
N GLY A 133 -18.11 1.82 13.96
CA GLY A 133 -18.91 0.61 13.85
C GLY A 133 -18.33 -0.58 14.62
N GLU A 134 -18.63 -1.79 14.15
CA GLU A 134 -18.23 -3.05 14.79
C GLU A 134 -16.85 -3.52 14.34
N LEU A 135 -16.28 -4.46 15.11
CA LEU A 135 -15.05 -5.15 14.72
C LEU A 135 -15.31 -6.04 13.50
N ILE A 136 -14.41 -6.00 12.51
CA ILE A 136 -14.53 -6.92 11.36
C ILE A 136 -13.93 -8.28 11.76
N GLU A 137 -14.78 -9.26 11.99
CA GLU A 137 -14.37 -10.61 12.42
C GLU A 137 -13.81 -11.48 11.28
N GLY A 138 -14.01 -11.05 10.02
CA GLY A 138 -13.45 -11.65 8.83
C GLY A 138 -14.23 -11.29 7.56
N PRO A 139 -13.90 -11.88 6.40
CA PRO A 139 -14.53 -11.52 5.14
C PRO A 139 -15.97 -12.02 5.08
N LEU A 140 -16.86 -11.18 4.53
CA LEU A 140 -18.23 -11.59 4.20
C LEU A 140 -18.18 -12.44 2.92
N VAL A 141 -18.57 -13.70 3.02
CA VAL A 141 -18.59 -14.68 1.92
C VAL A 141 -20.01 -15.23 1.72
N TYR A 142 -20.34 -15.67 0.52
CA TYR A 142 -21.61 -16.37 0.28
C TYR A 142 -21.46 -17.86 0.60
N SER A 143 -22.25 -18.38 1.53
CA SER A 143 -22.34 -19.81 1.83
C SER A 143 -23.44 -20.45 0.99
N TYR A 144 -23.08 -21.32 0.04
CA TYR A 144 -24.05 -22.07 -0.74
C TYR A 144 -24.85 -23.08 0.12
N LEU A 145 -24.28 -23.53 1.24
CA LEU A 145 -24.92 -24.48 2.16
C LEU A 145 -26.05 -23.82 2.93
N ASP A 146 -25.82 -22.60 3.41
CA ASP A 146 -26.79 -21.82 4.18
C ASP A 146 -27.66 -20.94 3.26
N ALA A 147 -27.32 -20.89 1.96
CA ALA A 147 -27.88 -20.00 0.96
C ALA A 147 -27.92 -18.53 1.41
N ALA A 148 -26.93 -18.12 2.21
CA ALA A 148 -26.86 -16.84 2.89
C ALA A 148 -25.40 -16.35 2.98
N GLU A 149 -25.23 -15.05 3.17
CA GLU A 149 -23.94 -14.44 3.48
C GLU A 149 -23.53 -14.75 4.93
N VAL A 150 -22.29 -15.21 5.10
CA VAL A 150 -21.71 -15.54 6.40
C VAL A 150 -20.36 -14.85 6.55
N VAL A 151 -20.01 -14.46 7.77
CA VAL A 151 -18.68 -13.95 8.08
C VAL A 151 -17.76 -15.15 8.26
N HIS A 152 -16.77 -15.28 7.37
CA HIS A 152 -15.79 -16.35 7.47
C HIS A 152 -14.71 -15.97 8.47
N ALA A 153 -14.30 -16.91 9.33
CA ALA A 153 -13.36 -16.66 10.42
C ALA A 153 -11.90 -16.67 9.95
N SER A 154 -11.56 -15.89 8.93
CA SER A 154 -10.21 -15.73 8.34
C SER A 154 -9.83 -14.25 8.23
N ASP A 155 -8.57 -13.98 7.89
CA ASP A 155 -8.11 -12.63 7.58
C ASP A 155 -8.74 -12.12 6.26
N LEU A 156 -8.74 -10.79 6.08
CA LEU A 156 -9.25 -10.15 4.89
C LEU A 156 -8.18 -10.17 3.79
N GLU A 157 -8.35 -11.03 2.80
CA GLU A 157 -7.41 -11.17 1.70
C GLU A 157 -7.95 -10.52 0.42
N PHE A 158 -7.15 -9.62 -0.17
CA PHE A 158 -7.47 -8.90 -1.40
C PHE A 158 -6.51 -9.32 -2.51
N ASN A 159 -7.06 -9.96 -3.53
CA ASN A 159 -6.34 -10.51 -4.68
C ASN A 159 -5.10 -11.34 -4.27
N PRO A 160 -5.28 -12.43 -3.49
CA PRO A 160 -4.16 -13.19 -2.93
C PRO A 160 -3.35 -13.91 -4.00
N LYS A 161 -2.10 -14.26 -3.66
CA LYS A 161 -1.24 -15.10 -4.50
C LYS A 161 -1.46 -16.58 -4.19
N VAL A 162 -2.03 -17.32 -5.13
CA VAL A 162 -2.28 -18.77 -5.04
C VAL A 162 -1.49 -19.45 -6.15
N ASP A 163 -0.70 -20.49 -5.83
CA ASP A 163 0.11 -21.25 -6.79
C ASP A 163 1.03 -20.38 -7.68
N GLY A 164 1.48 -19.23 -7.17
CA GLY A 164 2.36 -18.31 -7.89
C GLY A 164 1.65 -17.20 -8.68
N LEU A 165 0.32 -17.25 -8.81
CA LEU A 165 -0.50 -16.28 -9.56
C LEU A 165 -1.38 -15.45 -8.63
N VAL A 166 -1.58 -14.17 -8.98
CA VAL A 166 -2.52 -13.29 -8.27
C VAL A 166 -3.93 -13.59 -8.77
N VAL A 167 -4.80 -14.08 -7.88
CA VAL A 167 -6.17 -14.47 -8.24
C VAL A 167 -7.18 -13.40 -7.83
N ALA A 168 -8.17 -13.16 -8.69
CA ALA A 168 -9.30 -12.28 -8.42
C ALA A 168 -10.28 -12.95 -7.44
N ASN A 169 -10.58 -12.33 -6.31
CA ASN A 169 -11.44 -12.92 -5.28
C ASN A 169 -12.56 -11.98 -4.78
N MET A 170 -13.04 -11.06 -5.62
CA MET A 170 -14.18 -10.17 -5.34
C MET A 170 -15.40 -10.55 -6.18
N VAL A 171 -16.60 -10.57 -5.59
CA VAL A 171 -17.86 -10.54 -6.34
C VAL A 171 -18.48 -9.16 -6.23
N ALA A 172 -18.81 -8.56 -7.37
CA ALA A 172 -19.37 -7.22 -7.45
C ALA A 172 -20.80 -7.16 -6.85
N PRO A 173 -21.22 -5.97 -6.35
CA PRO A 173 -22.58 -5.76 -5.85
C PRO A 173 -23.63 -6.14 -6.89
N GLY A 174 -24.69 -6.84 -6.47
CA GLY A 174 -25.83 -7.18 -7.33
C GLY A 174 -25.64 -8.41 -8.23
N GLN A 175 -24.48 -9.05 -8.23
CA GLN A 175 -24.30 -10.36 -8.86
C GLN A 175 -24.67 -11.51 -7.90
N ALA A 176 -24.27 -11.42 -6.63
CA ALA A 176 -24.72 -12.32 -5.57
C ALA A 176 -26.03 -11.82 -4.91
N ARG A 177 -26.72 -12.68 -4.15
CA ARG A 177 -27.92 -12.35 -3.36
C ARG A 177 -27.61 -11.45 -2.14
N ASN A 178 -26.75 -10.46 -2.29
CA ASN A 178 -26.29 -9.61 -1.20
C ASN A 178 -27.33 -8.54 -0.81
N PRO A 179 -27.95 -8.59 0.39
CA PRO A 179 -28.92 -7.57 0.84
C PRO A 179 -28.26 -6.21 1.12
N LEU A 180 -26.95 -6.18 1.40
CA LEU A 180 -26.20 -4.96 1.72
C LEU A 180 -25.72 -4.20 0.47
N SER A 181 -25.87 -4.77 -0.73
CA SER A 181 -25.41 -4.15 -1.99
C SER A 181 -23.93 -3.71 -1.97
N ILE A 182 -23.08 -4.48 -1.28
CA ILE A 182 -21.63 -4.28 -1.19
C ILE A 182 -20.85 -5.38 -1.93
N PRO A 183 -19.57 -5.17 -2.26
CA PRO A 183 -18.72 -6.25 -2.75
C PRO A 183 -18.47 -7.29 -1.65
N ILE A 184 -18.40 -8.56 -2.01
CA ILE A 184 -18.14 -9.67 -1.07
C ILE A 184 -16.94 -10.51 -1.55
N TRP A 185 -16.37 -11.29 -0.63
CA TRP A 185 -15.20 -12.13 -0.91
C TRP A 185 -15.62 -13.49 -1.45
N VAL A 186 -14.75 -14.04 -2.29
CA VAL A 186 -14.72 -15.47 -2.61
C VAL A 186 -13.52 -16.07 -1.89
N ASP A 187 -13.69 -17.25 -1.32
CA ASP A 187 -12.56 -17.98 -0.74
C ASP A 187 -11.49 -18.21 -1.84
N PRO A 188 -10.21 -17.88 -1.60
CA PRO A 188 -9.16 -17.99 -2.60
C PRO A 188 -9.02 -19.38 -3.22
N GLU A 189 -9.22 -20.44 -2.43
CA GLU A 189 -9.19 -21.83 -2.92
C GLU A 189 -10.38 -22.15 -3.82
N SER A 190 -11.50 -21.45 -3.64
CA SER A 190 -12.69 -21.63 -4.47
C SER A 190 -12.58 -20.98 -5.86
N VAL A 191 -11.60 -20.10 -6.07
CA VAL A 191 -11.35 -19.49 -7.40
C VAL A 191 -10.65 -20.48 -8.35
N ARG A 192 -10.20 -21.64 -7.85
CA ARG A 192 -9.40 -22.61 -8.62
C ARG A 192 -10.17 -23.42 -9.65
N SER A 193 -11.49 -23.54 -9.53
CA SER A 193 -12.30 -24.33 -10.47
C SER A 193 -13.61 -23.62 -10.81
N GLN A 194 -14.03 -23.73 -12.08
CA GLN A 194 -15.28 -23.14 -12.53
C GLN A 194 -16.48 -23.64 -11.70
N THR A 195 -16.49 -24.92 -11.32
CA THR A 195 -17.53 -25.51 -10.47
C THR A 195 -17.60 -24.87 -9.07
N ALA A 196 -16.45 -24.57 -8.47
CA ALA A 196 -16.42 -23.88 -7.19
C ALA A 196 -16.86 -22.42 -7.33
N ILE A 197 -16.46 -21.74 -8.41
CA ILE A 197 -16.92 -20.38 -8.75
C ILE A 197 -18.44 -20.32 -8.93
N ASP A 198 -19.03 -21.29 -9.64
CA ASP A 198 -20.46 -21.34 -9.93
C ASP A 198 -21.31 -21.40 -8.63
N ASN A 199 -20.76 -21.91 -7.53
CA ASN A 199 -21.42 -21.96 -6.21
C ASN A 199 -21.58 -20.57 -5.55
N TYR A 200 -20.80 -19.57 -5.96
CA TYR A 200 -20.87 -18.21 -5.42
C TYR A 200 -21.84 -17.31 -6.20
N HIS A 201 -22.48 -17.83 -7.25
CA HIS A 201 -23.47 -17.12 -8.08
C HIS A 201 -22.98 -15.76 -8.61
N GLY A 202 -21.68 -15.61 -8.87
CA GLY A 202 -21.08 -14.38 -9.39
C GLY A 202 -19.75 -14.68 -10.09
N THR A 203 -19.29 -13.74 -10.90
CA THR A 203 -17.99 -13.86 -11.56
C THR A 203 -16.93 -13.17 -10.71
N PRO A 204 -15.91 -13.89 -10.20
CA PRO A 204 -14.83 -13.28 -9.47
C PRO A 204 -14.12 -12.22 -10.33
N SER A 205 -13.85 -11.08 -9.72
CA SER A 205 -13.17 -9.94 -10.31
C SER A 205 -12.11 -9.44 -9.35
N ALA A 206 -11.15 -8.67 -9.84
CA ALA A 206 -10.09 -8.15 -8.99
C ALA A 206 -10.64 -7.06 -8.06
N TRP A 207 -10.22 -7.09 -6.80
CA TRP A 207 -10.47 -6.00 -5.87
C TRP A 207 -9.81 -4.71 -6.36
N THR A 208 -10.61 -3.65 -6.38
CA THR A 208 -10.15 -2.26 -6.53
C THR A 208 -10.17 -1.57 -5.17
N ILE A 209 -9.42 -0.47 -5.01
CA ILE A 209 -9.48 0.34 -3.78
C ILE A 209 -10.90 0.83 -3.51
N ARG A 210 -11.61 1.26 -4.56
CA ARG A 210 -13.03 1.56 -4.50
C ARG A 210 -13.86 0.41 -3.91
N GLY A 211 -13.66 -0.80 -4.43
CA GLY A 211 -14.36 -1.99 -3.96
C GLY A 211 -14.05 -2.30 -2.49
N ALA A 212 -12.78 -2.24 -2.11
CA ALA A 212 -12.32 -2.51 -0.75
C ALA A 212 -12.90 -1.51 0.26
N ILE A 213 -12.87 -0.19 -0.03
CA ILE A 213 -13.47 0.84 0.84
C ILE A 213 -14.95 0.56 1.07
N ARG A 214 -15.71 0.29 -0.01
CA ARG A 214 -17.14 0.01 0.09
C ARG A 214 -17.45 -1.23 0.93
N ALA A 215 -16.68 -2.29 0.76
CA ALA A 215 -16.87 -3.52 1.51
C ALA A 215 -16.52 -3.33 2.99
N LEU A 216 -15.40 -2.67 3.30
CA LEU A 216 -14.98 -2.37 4.68
C LEU A 216 -16.01 -1.49 5.40
N CYS A 217 -16.45 -0.40 4.78
CA CYS A 217 -17.45 0.51 5.37
C CYS A 217 -18.80 -0.19 5.56
N GLY A 218 -19.23 -0.99 4.57
CA GLY A 218 -20.51 -1.69 4.64
C GLY A 218 -20.55 -2.86 5.62
N ILE A 219 -19.42 -3.48 5.94
CA ILE A 219 -19.34 -4.53 6.97
C ILE A 219 -19.23 -3.92 8.36
N ALA A 220 -18.30 -2.98 8.56
CA ALA A 220 -18.03 -2.43 9.87
C ALA A 220 -19.10 -1.42 10.32
N ASN A 221 -19.55 -0.54 9.41
CA ASN A 221 -20.40 0.60 9.72
C ASN A 221 -21.67 0.62 8.85
N SER A 222 -22.43 -0.47 8.86
CA SER A 222 -23.64 -0.62 8.03
C SER A 222 -24.80 0.28 8.45
N GLY A 223 -24.88 0.63 9.74
CA GLY A 223 -25.95 1.45 10.30
C GLY A 223 -25.74 2.95 10.13
N GLU A 224 -24.47 3.38 10.00
CA GLU A 224 -24.09 4.80 9.95
C GLU A 224 -24.72 5.60 11.09
N ASP A 225 -24.79 5.03 12.31
CA ASP A 225 -25.56 5.62 13.42
C ASP A 225 -24.93 6.93 13.91
N ASN A 226 -23.60 6.99 13.99
CA ASN A 226 -22.86 8.12 14.54
C ASN A 226 -21.97 8.81 13.51
N LEU A 227 -21.43 8.04 12.57
CA LEU A 227 -20.49 8.49 11.55
C LEU A 227 -20.98 7.98 10.19
N ALA A 228 -21.19 8.89 9.24
CA ALA A 228 -21.59 8.54 7.89
C ALA A 228 -20.40 7.97 7.10
N ASN A 229 -20.68 6.99 6.26
CA ASN A 229 -19.70 6.42 5.33
C ASN A 229 -19.35 7.42 4.22
N PRO A 230 -18.20 7.26 3.52
CA PRO A 230 -17.88 8.14 2.40
C PRO A 230 -18.88 7.94 1.26
N SER A 231 -19.34 9.05 0.66
CA SER A 231 -20.26 8.98 -0.48
C SER A 231 -19.58 8.32 -1.69
N LEU A 232 -20.36 7.68 -2.56
CA LEU A 232 -19.81 7.04 -3.77
C LEU A 232 -19.04 8.04 -4.65
N GLU A 233 -19.54 9.27 -4.77
CA GLU A 233 -18.84 10.33 -5.48
C GLU A 233 -17.49 10.67 -4.84
N ASN A 234 -17.43 10.74 -3.50
CA ASN A 234 -16.18 10.99 -2.79
C ASN A 234 -15.15 9.87 -3.02
N ILE A 235 -15.58 8.61 -2.97
CA ILE A 235 -14.70 7.46 -3.26
C ILE A 235 -14.23 7.50 -4.72
N ASP A 236 -15.13 7.73 -5.66
CA ASP A 236 -14.83 7.71 -7.10
C ASP A 236 -13.84 8.83 -7.48
N GLN A 237 -14.02 10.03 -6.92
CA GLN A 237 -13.09 11.14 -7.13
C GLN A 237 -11.70 10.81 -6.57
N ALA A 238 -11.63 10.30 -5.33
CA ALA A 238 -10.35 10.05 -4.65
C ALA A 238 -9.59 8.83 -5.22
N THR A 239 -10.29 7.83 -5.75
CA THR A 239 -9.67 6.57 -6.20
C THR A 239 -9.44 6.47 -7.70
N SER A 240 -9.70 7.55 -8.44
CA SER A 240 -9.62 7.57 -9.92
C SER A 240 -8.25 7.16 -10.49
N ASN A 241 -7.16 7.38 -9.75
CA ASN A 241 -5.79 7.02 -10.14
C ASN A 241 -5.15 5.97 -9.23
N ALA A 242 -5.93 5.33 -8.35
CA ALA A 242 -5.38 4.36 -7.40
C ALA A 242 -4.88 3.10 -8.11
N SER A 243 -3.70 2.62 -7.73
CA SER A 243 -3.14 1.38 -8.27
C SER A 243 -3.99 0.17 -7.91
N GLU A 244 -3.87 -0.89 -8.71
CA GLU A 244 -4.54 -2.16 -8.44
C GLU A 244 -4.06 -2.79 -7.12
N ILE A 245 -4.99 -3.34 -6.35
CA ILE A 245 -4.64 -4.11 -5.14
C ILE A 245 -4.07 -5.45 -5.57
N LYS A 246 -2.92 -5.85 -5.01
CA LYS A 246 -2.29 -7.15 -5.29
C LYS A 246 -1.75 -7.74 -4.00
N ASN A 247 -2.20 -8.95 -3.68
CA ASN A 247 -1.71 -9.78 -2.59
C ASN A 247 -1.62 -9.07 -1.23
N ILE A 248 -2.73 -8.44 -0.80
CA ILE A 248 -2.81 -7.82 0.53
C ILE A 248 -3.63 -8.70 1.46
N SER A 249 -3.09 -8.94 2.66
CA SER A 249 -3.83 -9.55 3.76
C SER A 249 -3.89 -8.56 4.93
N LEU A 250 -5.09 -8.30 5.44
CA LEU A 250 -5.33 -7.49 6.63
C LEU A 250 -5.84 -8.40 7.77
N PRO A 251 -5.18 -8.39 8.95
CA PRO A 251 -5.59 -9.23 10.06
C PRO A 251 -7.03 -8.93 10.49
N ARG A 252 -7.81 -9.96 10.81
CA ARG A 252 -9.16 -9.81 11.38
C ARG A 252 -9.15 -9.21 12.79
N GLY A 253 -10.31 -8.77 13.26
CA GLY A 253 -10.52 -8.29 14.62
C GLY A 253 -10.08 -6.84 14.86
N ARG A 254 -10.02 -6.03 13.81
CA ARG A 254 -9.74 -4.59 13.90
C ARG A 254 -10.99 -3.77 13.56
N ARG A 255 -10.96 -2.48 13.88
CA ARG A 255 -12.02 -1.52 13.54
C ARG A 255 -11.78 -0.89 12.16
N LEU A 256 -12.81 -0.23 11.63
CA LEU A 256 -12.78 0.39 10.30
C LEU A 256 -11.64 1.40 10.15
N ASP A 257 -11.41 2.26 11.14
CA ASP A 257 -10.35 3.28 11.12
C ASP A 257 -8.96 2.65 10.96
N GLU A 258 -8.70 1.53 11.63
CA GLU A 258 -7.44 0.79 11.52
C GLU A 258 -7.27 0.17 10.12
N TYR A 259 -8.34 -0.37 9.54
CA TYR A 259 -8.28 -0.92 8.18
C TYR A 259 -8.07 0.16 7.13
N LEU A 260 -8.78 1.28 7.23
CA LEU A 260 -8.60 2.41 6.31
C LEU A 260 -7.18 2.97 6.41
N SER A 261 -6.66 3.13 7.62
CA SER A 261 -5.28 3.62 7.84
C SER A 261 -4.22 2.62 7.40
N GLY A 262 -4.48 1.31 7.49
CA GLY A 262 -3.55 0.27 7.07
C GLY A 262 -3.54 0.03 5.54
N LEU A 263 -4.68 0.23 4.88
CA LEU A 263 -4.87 -0.04 3.45
C LEU A 263 -4.58 1.20 2.59
N LEU A 264 -5.25 2.32 2.87
CA LEU A 264 -5.36 3.44 1.93
C LEU A 264 -4.01 4.10 1.58
N PRO A 265 -3.12 4.43 2.54
CA PRO A 265 -1.88 5.15 2.24
C PRO A 265 -0.96 4.41 1.26
N ARG A 266 -1.06 3.08 1.17
CA ARG A 266 -0.27 2.25 0.25
C ARG A 266 -0.66 2.42 -1.22
N TYR A 267 -1.80 3.06 -1.49
CA TYR A 267 -2.39 3.19 -2.81
C TYR A 267 -2.64 4.66 -3.20
N GLY A 268 -1.88 5.59 -2.61
CA GLY A 268 -1.95 7.01 -2.96
C GLY A 268 -3.22 7.72 -2.49
N VAL A 269 -3.96 7.14 -1.54
CA VAL A 269 -5.19 7.73 -0.98
C VAL A 269 -5.13 7.74 0.55
N ASN A 270 -5.87 8.64 1.18
CA ASN A 270 -5.96 8.68 2.64
C ASN A 270 -7.35 9.17 3.07
N TRP A 271 -7.60 9.22 4.37
CA TRP A 271 -8.91 9.51 4.92
C TRP A 271 -8.83 10.44 6.13
N CYS A 272 -9.95 11.08 6.45
CA CYS A 272 -10.14 11.90 7.65
C CYS A 272 -11.63 11.97 7.99
N VAL A 273 -11.96 12.54 9.15
CA VAL A 273 -13.34 12.87 9.52
C VAL A 273 -13.66 14.31 9.10
N ASP A 274 -14.71 14.50 8.31
CA ASP A 274 -15.25 15.80 7.89
C ASP A 274 -16.54 16.12 8.65
N PHE A 275 -16.73 17.38 9.03
CA PHE A 275 -17.88 17.87 9.81
C PHE A 275 -18.80 18.76 8.95
N ALA A 276 -18.89 18.49 7.66
CA ALA A 276 -19.74 19.25 6.76
C ALA A 276 -21.24 18.97 7.02
N VAL A 277 -22.05 20.03 6.99
CA VAL A 277 -23.52 19.95 6.96
C VAL A 277 -23.95 19.55 5.55
N SER A 278 -24.88 18.60 5.41
CA SER A 278 -25.40 18.20 4.11
C SER A 278 -26.40 19.22 3.55
N GLU A 279 -26.76 19.05 2.27
CA GLU A 279 -27.66 19.98 1.55
C GLU A 279 -29.07 20.05 2.14
N ASP A 280 -29.49 19.00 2.85
CA ASP A 280 -30.75 18.91 3.60
C ASP A 280 -30.67 19.55 4.99
N GLU A 281 -29.59 20.27 5.29
CA GLU A 281 -29.29 20.90 6.58
C GLU A 281 -29.14 19.92 7.75
N SER A 282 -29.08 18.61 7.48
CA SER A 282 -28.76 17.62 8.49
C SER A 282 -27.25 17.60 8.76
N PHE A 283 -26.88 17.39 10.03
CA PHE A 283 -25.49 17.30 10.43
C PHE A 283 -25.16 15.89 10.87
N GLN A 284 -24.19 15.31 10.20
CA GLN A 284 -23.57 14.08 10.62
C GLN A 284 -22.09 14.09 10.23
N PRO A 285 -21.17 13.84 11.19
CA PRO A 285 -19.77 13.63 10.88
C PRO A 285 -19.64 12.52 9.83
N ARG A 286 -18.69 12.64 8.91
CA ARG A 286 -18.51 11.66 7.83
C ARG A 286 -17.07 11.31 7.60
N ILE A 287 -16.83 10.06 7.21
CA ILE A 287 -15.54 9.65 6.67
C ILE A 287 -15.40 10.29 5.28
N ARG A 288 -14.29 11.00 5.06
CA ARG A 288 -13.95 11.56 3.75
C ARG A 288 -12.62 10.99 3.28
N ILE A 289 -12.64 10.41 2.09
CA ILE A 289 -11.45 9.93 1.39
C ILE A 289 -10.92 11.06 0.51
N TYR A 290 -9.61 11.19 0.42
CA TYR A 290 -8.95 12.14 -0.47
C TYR A 290 -7.73 11.48 -1.11
N GLU A 291 -7.41 11.92 -2.32
CA GLU A 291 -6.23 11.50 -3.04
C GLU A 291 -5.01 12.23 -2.47
N LEU A 292 -3.91 11.52 -2.31
CA LEU A 292 -2.69 12.11 -1.83
C LEU A 292 -1.97 12.82 -2.99
N GLY A 293 -1.45 14.03 -2.74
CA GLY A 293 -0.78 14.85 -3.76
C GLY A 293 -1.71 15.51 -4.78
N ARG A 294 -3.01 15.19 -4.79
CA ARG A 294 -4.02 15.83 -5.65
C ARG A 294 -5.18 16.35 -4.82
N GLY A 295 -5.69 17.52 -5.21
CA GLY A 295 -6.80 18.16 -4.52
C GLY A 295 -7.02 19.60 -4.99
N PRO A 296 -8.08 20.25 -4.50
CA PRO A 296 -8.34 21.66 -4.78
C PRO A 296 -7.16 22.54 -4.34
N VAL A 297 -6.78 23.50 -5.17
CA VAL A 297 -5.69 24.43 -4.84
C VAL A 297 -6.21 25.51 -3.89
N SER A 298 -5.64 25.55 -2.70
CA SER A 298 -5.91 26.52 -1.65
C SER A 298 -5.05 27.77 -1.81
N ASN A 299 -5.70 28.93 -1.92
CA ASN A 299 -5.01 30.20 -2.12
C ASN A 299 -4.60 30.83 -0.78
N LEU A 300 -3.29 31.03 -0.61
CA LEU A 300 -2.70 31.71 0.54
C LEU A 300 -2.04 33.01 0.10
N ARG A 301 -2.32 34.11 0.81
CA ARG A 301 -1.89 35.46 0.48
C ARG A 301 -1.34 36.15 1.72
N ILE A 302 -0.08 36.58 1.65
CA ILE A 302 0.60 37.30 2.72
C ILE A 302 1.16 38.64 2.23
N GLY A 303 1.06 39.66 3.07
CA GLY A 303 1.60 40.98 2.79
C GLY A 303 3.13 40.99 2.66
N ARG A 304 3.64 41.91 1.82
CA ARG A 304 5.07 42.23 1.82
C ARG A 304 5.45 42.88 3.15
N PHE A 305 6.73 42.84 3.49
CA PHE A 305 7.21 43.53 4.67
C PHE A 305 6.81 45.03 4.63
N ASN A 306 6.23 45.54 5.71
CA ASN A 306 5.69 46.90 5.84
C ASN A 306 4.55 47.28 4.87
N SER A 307 3.93 46.34 4.15
CA SER A 307 2.72 46.66 3.38
C SER A 307 1.52 46.82 4.32
N THR A 308 0.64 47.77 4.03
CA THR A 308 -0.62 47.92 4.78
C THR A 308 -1.47 46.65 4.62
N THR A 309 -1.63 45.89 5.70
CA THR A 309 -2.42 44.66 5.71
C THR A 309 -3.89 45.00 5.52
N SER A 310 -4.44 44.67 4.36
CA SER A 310 -5.88 44.66 4.12
C SER A 310 -6.36 43.21 4.08
N PHE A 311 -7.33 42.86 4.92
CA PHE A 311 -7.93 41.52 4.96
C PHE A 311 -8.69 41.14 3.69
N ALA A 312 -9.00 42.11 2.82
CA ALA A 312 -9.54 41.83 1.49
C ALA A 312 -8.47 41.29 0.51
N SER A 313 -7.19 41.52 0.82
CA SER A 313 -6.06 41.17 -0.05
C SER A 313 -5.15 40.09 0.55
N PHE A 314 -5.14 39.95 1.88
CA PHE A 314 -4.30 39.00 2.61
C PHE A 314 -5.13 38.17 3.59
N ASN A 315 -4.87 36.86 3.61
CA ASN A 315 -5.53 35.91 4.52
C ASN A 315 -4.57 35.18 5.46
N VAL A 316 -3.27 35.32 5.27
CA VAL A 316 -2.25 34.73 6.15
C VAL A 316 -1.63 35.83 7.01
N ASP A 317 -1.51 35.56 8.31
CA ASP A 317 -0.79 36.41 9.28
C ASP A 317 0.68 36.00 9.39
N GLN A 318 0.91 34.71 9.65
CA GLN A 318 2.23 34.14 9.84
C GLN A 318 2.41 32.87 9.01
N ILE A 319 3.62 32.67 8.48
CA ILE A 319 4.04 31.41 7.90
C ILE A 319 5.40 31.01 8.47
N GLN A 320 5.52 29.75 8.86
CA GLN A 320 6.77 29.11 9.26
C GLN A 320 7.00 27.92 8.34
N ILE A 321 8.14 27.89 7.66
CA ILE A 321 8.53 26.80 6.75
C ILE A 321 9.80 26.18 7.31
N SER A 322 9.79 24.87 7.50
CA SER A 322 10.96 24.07 7.81
C SER A 322 11.31 23.22 6.60
N ALA A 323 12.59 23.23 6.26
CA ALA A 323 13.15 22.53 5.11
C ALA A 323 14.24 21.58 5.62
N ASP A 324 14.13 20.29 5.32
CA ASP A 324 15.09 19.27 5.71
C ASP A 324 15.55 18.47 4.49
N ILE A 325 16.87 18.40 4.32
CA ILE A 325 17.54 17.73 3.20
C ILE A 325 18.27 16.45 3.65
N ARG A 326 18.17 16.06 4.92
CA ARG A 326 18.93 14.92 5.47
C ARG A 326 18.57 13.59 4.81
N ASP A 327 17.31 13.44 4.39
CA ASP A 327 16.79 12.21 3.79
C ASP A 327 16.79 12.23 2.25
N VAL A 328 17.34 13.29 1.64
CA VAL A 328 17.43 13.42 0.17
C VAL A 328 18.38 12.36 -0.37
N THR A 329 17.89 11.56 -1.31
CA THR A 329 18.67 10.54 -2.01
C THR A 329 18.98 11.03 -3.41
N THR A 330 20.26 11.03 -3.79
CA THR A 330 20.71 11.53 -5.10
C THR A 330 21.13 10.41 -6.05
N HIS A 331 21.34 9.21 -5.50
CA HIS A 331 21.73 8.03 -6.26
C HIS A 331 20.94 6.80 -5.77
N LEU A 332 20.28 6.10 -6.68
CA LEU A 332 19.48 4.92 -6.37
C LEU A 332 20.03 3.69 -7.10
N VAL A 333 20.17 2.61 -6.34
CA VAL A 333 20.52 1.28 -6.86
C VAL A 333 19.34 0.35 -6.58
N VAL A 334 18.59 0.01 -7.61
CA VAL A 334 17.46 -0.93 -7.52
C VAL A 334 17.90 -2.29 -8.05
N THR A 335 17.66 -3.32 -7.25
CA THR A 335 18.01 -4.72 -7.57
C THR A 335 16.74 -5.55 -7.64
N GLY A 336 16.44 -6.11 -8.80
CA GLY A 336 15.36 -7.08 -9.02
C GLY A 336 15.81 -8.51 -8.73
N ALA A 337 15.03 -9.49 -9.22
CA ALA A 337 15.35 -10.90 -9.02
C ALA A 337 16.64 -11.31 -9.73
N ARG A 338 17.22 -12.44 -9.31
CA ARG A 338 18.30 -13.09 -10.07
C ARG A 338 17.79 -13.53 -11.43
N ARG A 339 18.64 -13.38 -12.45
CA ARG A 339 18.27 -13.83 -13.79
C ARG A 339 18.09 -15.34 -13.82
N GLU A 340 17.06 -15.78 -14.51
CA GLU A 340 16.76 -17.20 -14.70
C GLU A 340 16.93 -17.53 -16.18
N ARG A 341 17.69 -18.60 -16.47
CA ARG A 341 17.83 -19.11 -17.83
C ARG A 341 17.46 -20.58 -17.88
N GLU A 342 16.63 -20.94 -18.85
CA GLU A 342 16.45 -22.34 -19.21
C GLU A 342 17.59 -22.77 -20.12
N VAL A 343 18.31 -23.82 -19.70
CA VAL A 343 19.53 -24.33 -20.34
C VAL A 343 19.47 -25.85 -20.47
N THR A 344 20.21 -26.39 -21.43
CA THR A 344 20.47 -27.83 -21.54
C THR A 344 21.92 -28.11 -21.23
N VAL A 345 22.16 -29.06 -20.33
CA VAL A 345 23.50 -29.39 -19.85
C VAL A 345 23.76 -30.87 -20.04
N GLU A 346 24.87 -31.21 -20.71
CA GLU A 346 25.36 -32.59 -20.77
C GLU A 346 25.90 -33.00 -19.39
N LEU A 347 25.52 -34.19 -18.96
CA LEU A 347 25.90 -34.78 -17.68
C LEU A 347 27.02 -35.79 -17.88
N TYR A 348 28.03 -35.70 -17.02
CA TYR A 348 29.14 -36.63 -16.95
C TYR A 348 28.93 -37.68 -15.87
N ARG A 349 29.69 -38.77 -15.99
CA ARG A 349 29.72 -39.84 -15.00
C ARG A 349 30.36 -39.34 -13.71
N GLY A 350 29.58 -39.28 -12.63
CA GLY A 350 30.00 -38.76 -11.32
C GLY A 350 30.84 -39.73 -10.49
N TRP A 351 31.58 -40.63 -11.13
CA TRP A 351 32.43 -41.64 -10.48
C TRP A 351 33.75 -41.85 -11.26
N PRO A 352 34.87 -42.24 -10.59
CA PRO A 352 36.16 -42.46 -11.25
C PRO A 352 36.16 -43.64 -12.22
N THR A 353 37.02 -43.60 -13.26
CA THR A 353 37.17 -44.68 -14.26
C THR A 353 37.47 -46.05 -13.64
N SER A 354 38.14 -46.09 -12.48
CA SER A 354 38.41 -47.35 -11.75
C SER A 354 37.15 -48.10 -11.32
N GLU A 355 36.01 -47.41 -11.19
CA GLU A 355 34.74 -48.00 -10.76
C GLU A 355 33.86 -48.49 -11.93
N ASP A 356 34.28 -48.31 -13.19
CA ASP A 356 33.50 -48.73 -14.36
C ASP A 356 33.24 -50.24 -14.38
N ALA A 357 34.19 -51.05 -13.88
CA ALA A 357 34.04 -52.51 -13.77
C ALA A 357 32.99 -52.93 -12.73
N THR A 358 32.53 -52.02 -11.88
CA THR A 358 31.59 -52.31 -10.78
C THR A 358 30.14 -51.98 -11.14
N VAL A 359 29.89 -51.32 -12.28
CA VAL A 359 28.56 -50.92 -12.80
C VAL A 359 27.60 -52.13 -12.94
N ALA A 360 28.13 -53.34 -13.09
CA ALA A 360 27.36 -54.59 -13.22
C ALA A 360 26.88 -55.21 -11.88
N VAL A 361 27.16 -54.59 -10.73
CA VAL A 361 26.77 -55.11 -9.41
C VAL A 361 25.52 -54.37 -8.91
N SER A 362 24.41 -55.08 -8.78
CA SER A 362 23.09 -54.53 -8.43
C SER A 362 23.00 -54.07 -6.97
N SER A 363 23.49 -52.86 -6.66
CA SER A 363 23.20 -52.21 -5.38
C SER A 363 22.76 -50.75 -5.56
N VAL A 364 21.73 -50.34 -4.83
CA VAL A 364 21.11 -49.01 -4.93
C VAL A 364 22.03 -47.91 -4.37
N ASP A 365 22.96 -48.27 -3.48
CA ASP A 365 23.90 -47.34 -2.83
C ASP A 365 25.18 -47.08 -3.65
N GLN A 366 25.34 -47.74 -4.79
CA GLN A 366 26.55 -47.65 -5.60
C GLN A 366 26.51 -46.45 -6.53
N ARG A 367 27.56 -45.61 -6.50
CA ARG A 367 27.66 -44.42 -7.35
C ARG A 367 27.84 -44.75 -8.82
N ALA A 368 28.62 -45.80 -9.11
CA ALA A 368 28.93 -46.25 -10.47
C ALA A 368 27.66 -46.63 -11.23
N GLY A 369 27.45 -46.04 -12.41
CA GLY A 369 26.26 -46.25 -13.24
C GLY A 369 25.05 -45.39 -12.85
N ARG A 370 24.97 -44.90 -11.60
CA ARG A 370 23.79 -44.22 -11.06
C ARG A 370 23.92 -42.69 -10.98
N LYS A 371 25.11 -42.17 -10.65
CA LYS A 371 25.32 -40.74 -10.40
C LYS A 371 25.83 -40.02 -11.65
N TRP A 372 25.05 -39.09 -12.18
CA TRP A 372 25.47 -38.25 -13.31
C TRP A 372 25.42 -36.78 -12.91
N ILE A 373 26.45 -36.02 -13.24
CA ILE A 373 26.66 -34.65 -12.74
C ILE A 373 27.15 -33.71 -13.84
N ALA A 374 26.84 -32.43 -13.71
CA ALA A 374 27.47 -31.37 -14.47
C ALA A 374 28.68 -30.83 -13.70
N ASN A 375 29.73 -30.41 -14.41
CA ASN A 375 30.92 -29.80 -13.80
C ASN A 375 30.72 -28.28 -13.58
N GLU A 376 29.69 -27.86 -12.84
CA GLU A 376 29.36 -26.42 -12.64
C GLU A 376 30.47 -25.64 -11.90
N GLY A 377 31.05 -26.27 -10.88
CA GLY A 377 32.00 -25.64 -9.96
C GLY A 377 33.46 -26.03 -10.17
N GLY A 378 33.75 -26.92 -11.12
CA GLY A 378 35.09 -27.52 -11.28
C GLY A 378 35.43 -28.61 -10.27
N ASP A 379 34.51 -28.96 -9.36
CA ASP A 379 34.72 -30.00 -8.33
C ASP A 379 35.02 -31.38 -8.91
N TYR A 380 34.65 -31.61 -10.18
CA TYR A 380 34.77 -32.88 -10.88
C TYR A 380 35.86 -32.87 -11.96
N THR A 381 36.59 -31.76 -12.09
CA THR A 381 37.77 -31.68 -12.97
C THR A 381 38.78 -32.76 -12.58
N ASP A 382 39.36 -33.42 -13.58
CA ASP A 382 40.28 -34.55 -13.44
C ASP A 382 39.68 -35.83 -12.79
N LEU A 383 38.39 -35.85 -12.44
CA LEU A 383 37.73 -37.09 -11.98
C LEU A 383 37.77 -38.14 -13.10
N ARG A 384 37.55 -37.70 -14.34
CA ARG A 384 37.67 -38.49 -15.57
C ARG A 384 38.28 -37.62 -16.68
N PRO A 385 38.98 -38.23 -17.68
CA PRO A 385 39.64 -37.49 -18.76
C PRO A 385 38.71 -36.58 -19.60
N GLU A 386 37.42 -36.89 -19.64
CA GLU A 386 36.40 -36.09 -20.33
C GLU A 386 35.92 -34.86 -19.55
N ILE A 387 36.23 -34.75 -18.25
CA ILE A 387 35.80 -33.64 -17.39
C ILE A 387 36.98 -32.69 -17.17
N ASN A 388 37.07 -31.66 -18.02
CA ASN A 388 38.21 -30.74 -18.03
C ASN A 388 37.87 -29.41 -17.33
N ASP A 389 36.97 -28.63 -17.90
CA ASP A 389 36.66 -27.28 -17.43
C ASP A 389 35.24 -27.18 -16.83
N PRO A 390 34.98 -26.16 -15.99
CA PRO A 390 33.63 -25.86 -15.56
C PRO A 390 32.72 -25.49 -16.73
N ILE A 391 31.45 -25.88 -16.68
CA ILE A 391 30.50 -25.53 -17.75
C ILE A 391 30.14 -24.04 -17.73
N GLU A 392 30.16 -23.42 -18.90
CA GLU A 392 29.74 -22.03 -19.10
C GLU A 392 28.24 -21.97 -19.40
N LEU A 393 27.44 -21.67 -18.38
CA LEU A 393 25.97 -21.59 -18.53
C LEU A 393 25.49 -20.25 -19.08
N PHE A 394 26.12 -19.14 -18.71
CA PHE A 394 25.55 -17.79 -18.83
C PHE A 394 26.35 -16.82 -19.72
N GLY A 395 27.34 -17.31 -20.49
CA GLY A 395 28.26 -16.45 -21.26
C GLY A 395 29.42 -15.91 -20.41
N GLU A 396 29.93 -14.72 -20.74
CA GLU A 396 31.13 -14.15 -20.09
C GLU A 396 30.95 -13.91 -18.57
N GLY A 397 31.85 -14.47 -17.76
CA GLY A 397 32.06 -14.09 -16.35
C GLY A 397 31.28 -14.81 -15.22
N PRO A 398 30.67 -15.99 -15.37
CA PRO A 398 30.02 -16.67 -14.24
C PRO A 398 31.06 -17.16 -13.23
N VAL A 399 30.72 -17.10 -11.95
CA VAL A 399 31.55 -17.66 -10.88
C VAL A 399 31.38 -19.19 -10.89
N PRO A 400 32.44 -19.98 -11.04
CA PRO A 400 32.36 -21.43 -10.93
C PRO A 400 31.86 -21.81 -9.53
N ARG A 401 30.64 -22.34 -9.45
CA ARG A 401 30.01 -22.78 -8.20
C ARG A 401 28.89 -23.76 -8.50
N ARG A 402 28.56 -24.61 -7.53
CA ARG A 402 27.42 -25.52 -7.65
C ARG A 402 26.11 -24.75 -7.79
N ARG A 403 25.24 -25.24 -8.67
CA ARG A 403 23.90 -24.72 -8.91
C ARG A 403 22.89 -25.85 -8.85
N VAL A 404 21.63 -25.49 -8.70
CA VAL A 404 20.50 -26.43 -8.72
C VAL A 404 19.68 -26.14 -9.97
N ILE A 405 19.18 -27.20 -10.59
CA ILE A 405 18.29 -27.11 -11.74
C ILE A 405 16.83 -27.15 -11.25
N GLU A 406 16.09 -26.11 -11.59
CA GLU A 406 14.67 -25.96 -11.27
C GLU A 406 13.81 -26.31 -12.49
N HIS A 407 12.49 -26.33 -12.31
CA HIS A 407 11.52 -26.58 -13.39
C HIS A 407 11.79 -25.67 -14.60
N CYS A 408 11.58 -26.21 -15.80
CA CYS A 408 11.75 -25.52 -17.06
C CYS A 408 10.89 -24.24 -17.14
N LEU A 409 11.35 -23.24 -17.87
CA LEU A 409 10.52 -22.09 -18.24
C LEU A 409 9.50 -22.47 -19.33
N THR A 410 9.80 -23.49 -20.13
CA THR A 410 8.90 -24.08 -21.11
C THR A 410 7.71 -24.75 -20.43
N TYR A 411 6.51 -24.45 -20.93
CA TYR A 411 5.27 -24.97 -20.36
C TYR A 411 4.97 -26.41 -20.81
N LEU A 412 4.12 -27.10 -20.04
CA LEU A 412 3.45 -28.32 -20.49
C LEU A 412 2.44 -27.97 -21.60
N GLU A 413 2.39 -28.80 -22.65
CA GLU A 413 1.62 -28.50 -23.85
C GLU A 413 0.15 -28.20 -23.54
N GLY A 414 -0.36 -27.07 -24.03
CA GLY A 414 -1.73 -26.63 -23.80
C GLY A 414 -2.04 -26.11 -22.38
N THR A 415 -1.02 -25.89 -21.54
CA THR A 415 -1.18 -25.35 -20.18
C THR A 415 -0.15 -24.24 -19.90
N GLU A 416 -0.35 -23.48 -18.83
CA GLU A 416 0.65 -22.51 -18.32
C GLU A 416 1.45 -23.08 -17.13
N VAL A 417 1.45 -24.40 -16.96
CA VAL A 417 2.21 -25.06 -15.89
C VAL A 417 3.62 -25.35 -16.40
N ARG A 418 4.63 -24.86 -15.68
CA ARG A 418 6.05 -25.12 -16.00
C ARG A 418 6.36 -26.61 -15.99
N ARG A 419 7.04 -27.08 -17.03
CA ARG A 419 7.45 -28.48 -17.15
C ARG A 419 8.51 -28.81 -16.08
N PRO A 420 8.43 -29.98 -15.41
CA PRO A 420 9.56 -30.48 -14.62
C PRO A 420 10.83 -30.61 -15.46
N PRO A 421 12.03 -30.66 -14.86
CA PRO A 421 13.27 -30.79 -15.62
C PRO A 421 13.25 -32.05 -16.49
N VAL A 422 13.64 -31.90 -17.75
CA VAL A 422 13.60 -32.98 -18.75
C VAL A 422 14.96 -33.64 -18.80
N ILE A 423 14.99 -34.97 -18.71
CA ILE A 423 16.23 -35.74 -18.77
C ILE A 423 16.17 -36.62 -20.01
N GLU A 424 17.18 -36.49 -20.85
CA GLU A 424 17.28 -37.24 -22.10
C GLU A 424 18.58 -38.04 -22.13
N TYR A 425 18.54 -39.20 -22.76
CA TYR A 425 19.69 -40.05 -23.00
C TYR A 425 19.87 -40.31 -24.50
N SER A 426 21.10 -40.60 -24.90
CA SER A 426 21.47 -41.03 -26.24
C SER A 426 22.45 -42.20 -26.15
N THR A 427 22.23 -43.23 -26.97
CA THR A 427 23.10 -44.42 -27.08
C THR A 427 23.98 -44.40 -28.34
N ASP A 428 23.89 -43.33 -29.13
CA ASP A 428 24.53 -43.16 -30.43
C ASP A 428 25.36 -41.86 -30.49
N ASP A 429 26.03 -41.54 -29.37
CA ASP A 429 26.93 -40.39 -29.23
C ASP A 429 26.27 -39.03 -29.55
N GLY A 430 25.02 -38.87 -29.12
CA GLY A 430 24.24 -37.63 -29.26
C GLY A 430 23.50 -37.49 -30.60
N GLY A 431 23.50 -38.52 -31.45
CA GLY A 431 22.78 -38.54 -32.72
C GLY A 431 21.26 -38.49 -32.55
N ASN A 432 20.71 -39.29 -31.62
CA ASN A 432 19.31 -39.35 -31.28
C ASN A 432 19.12 -39.30 -29.75
N TRP A 433 18.17 -38.48 -29.30
CA TRP A 433 17.86 -38.27 -27.89
C TRP A 433 16.47 -38.80 -27.56
N SER A 434 16.34 -39.50 -26.43
CA SER A 434 15.09 -40.07 -25.94
C SER A 434 14.89 -39.69 -24.47
N ILE A 435 13.64 -39.47 -24.04
CA ILE A 435 13.33 -39.08 -22.65
C ILE A 435 13.52 -40.28 -21.72
N VAL A 436 14.20 -40.08 -20.60
CA VAL A 436 14.56 -41.15 -19.65
C VAL A 436 13.36 -41.75 -18.92
N ASP A 437 12.38 -40.93 -18.54
CA ASP A 437 11.23 -41.36 -17.71
C ASP A 437 10.11 -42.06 -18.49
N GLY A 438 10.25 -42.14 -19.82
CA GLY A 438 9.30 -42.79 -20.70
C GLY A 438 7.95 -42.06 -20.84
N SER A 439 7.91 -40.78 -20.49
CA SER A 439 6.72 -39.94 -20.63
C SER A 439 6.33 -39.63 -22.08
N ASP A 440 7.22 -39.90 -23.05
CA ASP A 440 6.92 -39.74 -24.47
C ASP A 440 6.15 -40.97 -25.01
N PRO A 441 4.88 -40.81 -25.45
CA PRO A 441 4.06 -41.90 -25.95
C PRO A 441 4.53 -42.46 -27.30
N GLU A 442 5.31 -41.71 -28.08
CA GLU A 442 5.88 -42.17 -29.36
C GLU A 442 7.23 -42.88 -29.16
N ASN A 443 7.93 -42.57 -28.07
CA ASN A 443 9.18 -43.20 -27.68
C ASN A 443 9.21 -43.41 -26.15
N PRO A 444 8.74 -44.57 -25.64
CA PRO A 444 8.51 -44.80 -24.21
C PRO A 444 9.81 -44.87 -23.37
N GLY A 445 10.96 -44.53 -23.94
CA GLY A 445 12.21 -44.33 -23.22
C GLY A 445 12.65 -45.53 -22.40
N LEU A 446 13.30 -45.26 -21.27
CA LEU A 446 13.81 -46.29 -20.36
C LEU A 446 12.87 -46.57 -19.17
N GLY A 447 11.82 -45.74 -18.99
CA GLY A 447 10.89 -45.83 -17.86
C GLY A 447 11.54 -45.62 -16.48
N LEU A 448 12.72 -44.98 -16.43
CA LEU A 448 13.47 -44.78 -15.18
C LEU A 448 12.96 -43.59 -14.39
N ARG A 449 13.18 -43.60 -13.07
CA ARG A 449 12.83 -42.48 -12.19
C ARG A 449 14.08 -41.85 -11.60
N PRO A 450 14.78 -41.01 -12.38
CA PRO A 450 15.92 -40.27 -11.87
C PRO A 450 15.47 -39.25 -10.82
N SER A 451 16.17 -39.22 -9.68
CA SER A 451 16.05 -38.15 -8.69
C SER A 451 17.04 -37.04 -9.05
N ILE A 452 16.56 -35.81 -9.15
CA ILE A 452 17.42 -34.63 -9.32
C ILE A 452 18.18 -34.39 -8.01
N LEU A 453 19.45 -34.03 -8.12
CA LEU A 453 20.29 -33.75 -6.96
C LEU A 453 19.93 -32.37 -6.36
N PRO A 454 19.79 -32.26 -5.02
CA PRO A 454 19.30 -31.02 -4.39
C PRO A 454 20.36 -29.91 -4.26
N THR A 455 21.63 -30.21 -4.52
CA THR A 455 22.76 -29.28 -4.27
C THR A 455 23.64 -29.02 -5.48
N GLU A 456 23.44 -29.76 -6.57
CA GLU A 456 24.25 -29.69 -7.78
C GLU A 456 23.39 -30.08 -9.00
N ILE A 457 23.77 -29.63 -10.19
CA ILE A 457 23.10 -30.07 -11.42
C ILE A 457 23.54 -31.50 -11.70
N GLY A 458 22.59 -32.43 -11.60
CA GLY A 458 22.85 -33.84 -11.77
C GLY A 458 21.67 -34.68 -11.35
N ILE A 459 21.77 -35.97 -11.64
CA ILE A 459 20.73 -36.96 -11.42
C ILE A 459 21.30 -38.18 -10.70
N TRP A 460 20.42 -38.87 -10.00
CA TRP A 460 20.67 -40.15 -9.38
C TRP A 460 19.59 -41.14 -9.78
N PHE A 461 19.97 -42.23 -10.44
CA PHE A 461 19.05 -43.32 -10.73
C PHE A 461 18.71 -44.11 -9.46
N THR A 462 17.44 -44.09 -9.07
CA THR A 462 16.96 -44.71 -7.82
C THR A 462 16.47 -46.14 -8.00
N ASP A 463 16.25 -46.58 -9.24
CA ASP A 463 15.68 -47.89 -9.56
C ASP A 463 16.59 -49.06 -9.17
N GLU A 464 16.05 -50.16 -8.66
CA GLU A 464 16.86 -51.29 -8.16
C GLU A 464 17.77 -51.90 -9.24
N GLU A 465 17.28 -51.95 -10.48
CA GLU A 465 18.01 -52.41 -11.66
C GLU A 465 18.06 -51.30 -12.73
N LEU A 466 19.26 -51.05 -13.29
CA LEU A 466 19.40 -50.19 -14.46
C LEU A 466 19.07 -50.99 -15.73
N PRO A 467 18.40 -50.40 -16.74
CA PRO A 467 18.04 -51.08 -17.97
C PRO A 467 19.27 -51.58 -18.71
N SER A 468 19.13 -52.74 -19.36
CA SER A 468 20.22 -53.33 -20.16
C SER A 468 20.69 -52.39 -21.26
N GLU A 469 19.83 -51.51 -21.79
CA GLU A 469 20.25 -50.53 -22.79
C GLU A 469 21.33 -49.57 -22.25
N LEU A 470 21.26 -49.15 -20.97
CA LEU A 470 22.30 -48.31 -20.37
C LEU A 470 23.57 -49.10 -20.03
N LEU A 471 23.43 -50.38 -19.69
CA LEU A 471 24.53 -51.26 -19.26
C LEU A 471 25.31 -51.88 -20.43
N GLU A 472 24.64 -52.16 -21.54
CA GLU A 472 25.21 -52.81 -22.73
C GLU A 472 25.70 -51.81 -23.78
N THR A 473 25.29 -50.54 -23.70
CA THR A 473 25.80 -49.48 -24.56
C THR A 473 27.27 -49.24 -24.26
N ASN A 474 28.10 -49.09 -25.30
CA ASN A 474 29.49 -48.69 -25.14
C ASN A 474 29.54 -47.41 -24.29
N PRO A 475 30.24 -47.39 -23.13
CA PRO A 475 30.30 -46.23 -22.27
C PRO A 475 30.81 -44.95 -22.93
N GLU A 476 31.44 -45.04 -24.12
CA GLU A 476 31.86 -43.89 -24.92
C GLU A 476 30.73 -43.29 -25.78
N ASN A 477 29.69 -44.07 -26.10
CA ASN A 477 28.54 -43.63 -26.91
C ASN A 477 27.35 -43.17 -26.06
N LEU A 478 27.35 -43.48 -24.76
CA LEU A 478 26.27 -43.12 -23.85
C LEU A 478 26.40 -41.65 -23.42
N ARG A 479 25.38 -40.84 -23.74
CA ARG A 479 25.27 -39.44 -23.36
C ARG A 479 24.01 -39.21 -22.56
N LEU A 480 24.07 -38.37 -21.55
CA LEU A 480 22.91 -37.91 -20.77
C LEU A 480 22.92 -36.39 -20.74
N ARG A 481 21.74 -35.79 -20.83
CA ARG A 481 21.59 -34.34 -20.66
C ARG A 481 20.35 -34.02 -19.85
N ILE A 482 20.37 -32.88 -19.20
CA ILE A 482 19.24 -32.36 -18.43
C ILE A 482 18.91 -30.95 -18.90
N THR A 483 17.63 -30.67 -19.09
CA THR A 483 17.12 -29.34 -19.43
C THR A 483 16.25 -28.83 -18.30
N GLY A 484 16.47 -27.58 -17.90
CA GLY A 484 15.75 -26.93 -16.81
C GLY A 484 16.24 -25.52 -16.57
N THR A 485 15.71 -24.87 -15.53
CA THR A 485 16.03 -23.48 -15.22
C THR A 485 17.16 -23.38 -14.22
N VAL A 486 18.15 -22.54 -14.50
CA VAL A 486 19.24 -22.23 -13.58
C VAL A 486 19.25 -20.74 -13.28
N ARG A 487 19.45 -20.40 -12.01
CA ARG A 487 19.62 -19.01 -11.56
C ARG A 487 21.05 -18.56 -11.75
N ASP A 488 21.19 -17.40 -12.39
CA ASP A 488 22.45 -16.67 -12.55
C ASP A 488 22.90 -16.04 -11.21
N ASP A 489 24.15 -15.58 -11.18
CA ASP A 489 24.72 -14.79 -10.08
C ASP A 489 24.37 -13.32 -10.22
N THR A 490 24.08 -12.87 -11.44
CA THR A 490 23.66 -11.50 -11.70
C THR A 490 22.17 -11.34 -11.46
N ALA A 491 21.82 -10.31 -10.70
CA ALA A 491 20.46 -9.84 -10.59
C ALA A 491 20.18 -8.80 -11.66
N LEU A 492 18.90 -8.66 -11.99
CA LEU A 492 18.44 -7.47 -12.70
C LEU A 492 18.81 -6.26 -11.83
N LYS A 493 19.59 -5.33 -12.37
CA LYS A 493 20.13 -4.21 -11.59
C LYS A 493 20.11 -2.96 -12.45
N PHE A 494 19.64 -1.88 -11.86
CA PHE A 494 19.76 -0.56 -12.44
C PHE A 494 20.31 0.43 -11.42
N GLU A 495 21.22 1.27 -11.90
CA GLU A 495 21.81 2.37 -11.15
C GLU A 495 21.46 3.66 -11.89
N THR A 496 20.85 4.61 -11.19
CA THR A 496 20.56 5.93 -11.74
C THR A 496 21.87 6.70 -11.93
N LEU A 497 22.04 7.47 -13.01
CA LEU A 497 23.27 8.23 -13.22
C LEU A 497 23.38 9.42 -12.27
N ASP A 498 24.58 9.63 -11.69
CA ASP A 498 24.96 10.85 -10.97
C ASP A 498 24.90 12.05 -11.95
N GLY A 499 23.76 12.75 -12.01
CA GLY A 499 23.62 13.99 -12.79
C GLY A 499 22.36 14.12 -13.65
N ASP A 500 21.50 13.10 -13.72
CA ASP A 500 20.20 13.24 -14.41
C ASP A 500 19.19 14.10 -13.61
N ASN A 501 19.48 14.36 -12.33
CA ASN A 501 18.68 15.23 -11.48
C ASN A 501 19.45 16.49 -11.08
N GLN A 502 18.79 17.65 -11.16
CA GLN A 502 19.20 18.89 -10.49
C GLN A 502 18.96 18.77 -8.98
N SER A 503 19.63 17.80 -8.34
CA SER A 503 19.48 17.58 -6.91
C SER A 503 19.92 18.83 -6.13
N MET A 504 19.22 19.11 -5.03
CA MET A 504 19.60 20.19 -4.12
C MET A 504 20.88 19.90 -3.35
N LEU A 505 21.31 18.64 -3.28
CA LEU A 505 22.53 18.23 -2.60
C LEU A 505 23.68 18.08 -3.60
N ALA A 506 24.81 18.73 -3.33
CA ALA A 506 26.00 18.61 -4.17
C ALA A 506 26.77 17.27 -3.99
N GLY A 507 26.34 16.41 -3.06
CA GLY A 507 26.98 15.13 -2.74
C GLY A 507 26.18 13.92 -3.24
N THR A 508 26.83 12.77 -3.30
CA THR A 508 26.19 11.50 -3.64
C THR A 508 25.70 10.79 -2.37
N VAL A 509 24.39 10.66 -2.21
CA VAL A 509 23.75 9.86 -1.16
C VAL A 509 23.11 8.66 -1.86
N THR A 510 23.75 7.50 -1.72
CA THR A 510 23.29 6.25 -2.35
C THR A 510 22.32 5.50 -1.45
N ARG A 511 21.19 5.07 -2.02
CA ARG A 511 20.29 4.12 -1.37
C ARG A 511 20.12 2.86 -2.22
N HIS A 512 20.08 1.73 -1.54
CA HIS A 512 19.85 0.42 -2.14
C HIS A 512 18.41 -0.02 -1.87
N ILE A 513 17.73 -0.48 -2.92
CA ILE A 513 16.37 -1.00 -2.83
C ILE A 513 16.34 -2.39 -3.47
N ASP A 514 15.78 -3.34 -2.73
CA ASP A 514 15.53 -4.70 -3.18
C ASP A 514 14.07 -4.79 -3.65
N ALA A 515 13.89 -5.06 -4.93
CA ALA A 515 12.61 -5.24 -5.60
C ALA A 515 12.54 -6.61 -6.30
N SER A 516 13.21 -7.60 -5.71
CA SER A 516 13.31 -8.96 -6.24
C SER A 516 12.00 -9.75 -6.28
N ASP A 517 10.96 -9.25 -5.60
CA ASP A 517 9.60 -9.79 -5.65
C ASP A 517 8.75 -9.23 -6.80
N GLN A 518 9.17 -8.12 -7.42
CA GLN A 518 8.40 -7.40 -8.44
C GLN A 518 8.96 -7.59 -9.85
N PHE A 519 10.29 -7.47 -10.00
CA PHE A 519 10.94 -7.43 -11.31
C PHE A 519 11.77 -8.69 -11.58
N TYR A 520 11.54 -9.31 -12.72
CA TYR A 520 12.14 -10.58 -13.11
C TYR A 520 12.77 -10.51 -14.51
N ASP A 521 13.84 -11.28 -14.72
CA ASP A 521 14.41 -11.55 -16.05
C ASP A 521 14.53 -13.07 -16.22
N ARG A 522 13.60 -13.63 -17.00
CA ARG A 522 13.48 -15.07 -17.28
C ARG A 522 13.48 -15.29 -18.77
N ARG A 523 14.41 -16.11 -19.26
CA ARG A 523 14.55 -16.36 -20.70
C ARG A 523 14.97 -17.77 -20.99
N ARG A 524 14.43 -18.35 -22.07
CA ARG A 524 14.99 -19.56 -22.64
C ARG A 524 16.28 -19.22 -23.39
N GLN A 525 17.38 -19.90 -23.07
CA GLN A 525 18.64 -19.70 -23.77
C GLN A 525 18.57 -20.36 -25.14
N SER A 526 18.72 -19.57 -26.21
CA SER A 526 18.61 -20.05 -27.59
C SER A 526 19.96 -20.15 -28.32
N THR A 527 21.05 -19.73 -27.69
CA THR A 527 22.40 -19.68 -28.25
C THR A 527 23.45 -20.12 -27.24
N GLY A 528 24.61 -20.54 -27.74
CA GLY A 528 25.73 -21.05 -26.93
C GLY A 528 25.60 -22.54 -26.65
N ASP A 529 26.62 -23.09 -25.99
CA ASP A 529 26.76 -24.54 -25.77
C ASP A 529 25.69 -25.11 -24.82
N ALA A 530 25.14 -24.27 -23.94
CA ALA A 530 24.08 -24.63 -22.99
C ALA A 530 22.67 -24.26 -23.49
N ALA A 531 22.46 -24.03 -24.79
CA ALA A 531 21.16 -23.67 -25.32
C ALA A 531 20.07 -24.71 -24.97
N SER A 532 18.87 -24.24 -24.61
CA SER A 532 17.73 -25.12 -24.36
C SER A 532 17.34 -25.82 -25.65
N VAL A 533 17.16 -27.14 -25.57
CA VAL A 533 16.65 -27.97 -26.69
C VAL A 533 15.12 -27.99 -26.73
N LEU A 534 14.46 -27.50 -25.67
CA LEU A 534 13.00 -27.47 -25.61
C LEU A 534 12.44 -26.38 -26.53
N THR A 535 11.34 -26.71 -27.20
CA THR A 535 10.62 -25.81 -28.09
C THR A 535 9.20 -25.60 -27.56
N GLY A 536 8.53 -24.54 -28.04
CA GLY A 536 7.17 -24.18 -27.62
C GLY A 536 7.09 -22.89 -26.80
N GLU A 537 5.87 -22.64 -26.31
CA GLU A 537 5.53 -21.54 -25.40
C GLU A 537 6.29 -21.67 -24.08
N HIS A 538 6.76 -20.54 -23.56
CA HIS A 538 7.62 -20.50 -22.38
C HIS A 538 7.43 -19.19 -21.61
N ASP A 539 7.72 -19.23 -20.31
CA ASP A 539 7.77 -18.06 -19.45
C ASP A 539 8.96 -17.17 -19.83
N ASN A 540 8.70 -16.18 -20.68
CA ASN A 540 9.68 -15.18 -21.10
C ASN A 540 9.29 -13.81 -20.54
N ARG A 541 10.16 -13.25 -19.70
CA ARG A 541 9.93 -11.98 -19.02
C ARG A 541 11.22 -11.18 -18.95
N ASP A 542 11.16 -9.90 -19.30
CA ASP A 542 12.28 -8.96 -19.18
C ASP A 542 11.74 -7.63 -18.68
N ASP A 543 11.82 -7.43 -17.37
CA ASP A 543 11.30 -6.23 -16.72
C ASP A 543 12.36 -5.11 -16.62
N GLN A 544 13.47 -5.18 -17.39
CA GLN A 544 14.55 -4.17 -17.31
C GLN A 544 14.01 -2.75 -17.46
N SER A 545 13.22 -2.48 -18.50
CA SER A 545 12.65 -1.14 -18.74
C SER A 545 11.69 -0.68 -17.64
N GLU A 546 10.90 -1.61 -17.07
CA GLU A 546 9.97 -1.30 -15.98
C GLU A 546 10.72 -0.98 -14.68
N LEU A 547 11.80 -1.72 -14.40
CA LEU A 547 12.68 -1.46 -13.27
C LEU A 547 13.42 -0.12 -13.40
N GLU A 548 13.79 0.27 -14.62
CA GLU A 548 14.35 1.60 -14.90
C GLU A 548 13.35 2.73 -14.63
N GLU A 549 12.12 2.60 -15.12
CA GLU A 549 11.06 3.58 -14.90
C GLU A 549 10.68 3.69 -13.41
N TYR A 550 10.59 2.54 -12.73
CA TYR A 550 10.37 2.46 -11.29
C TYR A 550 11.48 3.17 -10.51
N ALA A 551 12.75 2.89 -10.83
CA ALA A 551 13.89 3.50 -10.16
C ALA A 551 13.94 5.03 -10.38
N ARG A 552 13.62 5.53 -11.58
CA ARG A 552 13.57 6.97 -11.87
C ARG A 552 12.42 7.66 -11.14
N THR A 553 11.25 7.02 -11.12
CA THR A 553 10.08 7.52 -10.39
C THR A 553 10.42 7.65 -8.91
N LEU A 554 10.98 6.59 -8.33
CA LEU A 554 11.37 6.55 -6.93
C LEU A 554 12.48 7.54 -6.60
N LEU A 555 13.50 7.69 -7.44
CA LEU A 555 14.53 8.70 -7.24
C LEU A 555 13.93 10.12 -7.27
N SER A 556 12.99 10.42 -8.16
CA SER A 556 12.39 11.76 -8.22
C SER A 556 11.61 12.12 -6.95
N GLN A 557 11.01 11.14 -6.27
CA GLN A 557 10.38 11.32 -4.96
C GLN A 557 11.41 11.51 -3.84
N MET A 558 12.48 10.71 -3.89
CA MET A 558 13.49 10.71 -2.83
C MET A 558 14.50 11.86 -2.93
N ASP A 559 14.63 12.48 -4.10
CA ASP A 559 15.41 13.69 -4.31
C ASP A 559 14.67 14.97 -3.85
N ALA A 560 13.43 14.82 -3.36
CA ALA A 560 12.61 15.94 -2.92
C ALA A 560 12.86 16.28 -1.44
N MET A 561 13.20 17.55 -1.18
CA MET A 561 13.38 18.08 0.18
C MET A 561 12.11 17.88 1.03
N GLN A 562 12.26 17.47 2.28
CA GLN A 562 11.15 17.44 3.22
C GLN A 562 10.81 18.88 3.61
N LEU A 563 9.62 19.32 3.21
CA LEU A 563 9.08 20.63 3.56
C LEU A 563 7.93 20.43 4.54
N VAL A 564 7.92 21.16 5.65
CA VAL A 564 6.77 21.27 6.55
C VAL A 564 6.46 22.74 6.71
N ALA A 565 5.22 23.14 6.43
CA ALA A 565 4.80 24.51 6.68
C ALA A 565 3.67 24.57 7.70
N ARG A 566 3.78 25.52 8.63
CA ARG A 566 2.72 25.92 9.55
C ARG A 566 2.27 27.32 9.16
N ILE A 567 1.01 27.46 8.77
CA ILE A 567 0.44 28.70 8.27
C ILE A 567 -0.65 29.16 9.24
N SER A 568 -0.52 30.36 9.79
CA SER A 568 -1.50 30.96 10.70
C SER A 568 -2.37 31.98 9.97
N ILE A 569 -3.68 31.82 10.11
CA ILE A 569 -4.73 32.71 9.61
C ILE A 569 -5.38 33.38 10.83
N PRO A 570 -5.54 34.71 10.88
CA PRO A 570 -5.92 35.42 12.11
C PRO A 570 -7.44 35.38 12.41
N TRP A 571 -8.14 34.35 11.94
CA TRP A 571 -9.54 34.07 12.22
C TRP A 571 -9.82 32.57 12.01
N LEU A 572 -11.02 32.13 12.40
CA LEU A 572 -11.50 30.77 12.17
C LEU A 572 -11.86 30.56 10.70
N ALA A 573 -10.97 29.94 9.94
CA ALA A 573 -11.10 29.74 8.50
C ALA A 573 -11.69 28.36 8.16
N THR A 574 -12.95 28.32 7.73
CA THR A 574 -13.68 27.09 7.38
C THR A 574 -13.55 26.69 5.90
N GLY A 575 -12.92 27.53 5.07
CA GLY A 575 -12.78 27.29 3.64
C GLY A 575 -11.63 26.37 3.23
N TYR A 576 -10.86 25.85 4.19
CA TYR A 576 -9.73 24.94 3.96
C TYR A 576 -10.09 23.55 4.44
N LYS A 577 -9.68 22.52 3.69
CA LYS A 577 -9.92 21.12 4.05
C LYS A 577 -8.62 20.32 4.02
N ILE A 578 -8.57 19.25 4.81
CA ILE A 578 -7.50 18.24 4.70
C ILE A 578 -7.51 17.67 3.27
N GLY A 579 -6.35 17.45 2.68
CA GLY A 579 -6.22 17.03 1.28
C GLY A 579 -6.18 18.19 0.27
N ASP A 580 -6.47 19.44 0.66
CA ASP A 580 -6.27 20.58 -0.22
C ASP A 580 -4.77 20.83 -0.48
N ILE A 581 -4.46 21.34 -1.67
CA ILE A 581 -3.10 21.56 -2.14
C ILE A 581 -2.69 23.02 -1.95
N VAL A 582 -1.50 23.24 -1.39
CA VAL A 582 -0.91 24.57 -1.23
C VAL A 582 0.33 24.69 -2.12
N GLU A 583 0.19 25.40 -3.24
CA GLU A 583 1.28 25.55 -4.21
C GLU A 583 2.23 26.71 -3.88
N LYS A 584 1.66 27.87 -3.53
CA LYS A 584 2.40 29.11 -3.35
C LYS A 584 1.72 30.01 -2.33
N VAL A 585 2.52 30.92 -1.78
CA VAL A 585 2.05 32.03 -0.95
C VAL A 585 2.15 33.32 -1.76
N GLU A 586 1.02 33.78 -2.25
CA GLU A 586 0.92 34.99 -3.08
C GLU A 586 1.26 36.25 -2.28
N GLY A 587 1.78 37.26 -2.96
CA GLY A 587 2.18 38.54 -2.37
C GLY A 587 3.66 38.61 -1.99
N ARG A 588 4.23 37.48 -1.54
CA ARG A 588 5.68 37.27 -1.40
C ARG A 588 6.28 36.31 -2.43
N GLU A 589 5.45 35.70 -3.26
CA GLU A 589 5.87 34.74 -4.30
C GLU A 589 6.71 33.58 -3.73
N ILE A 590 6.38 33.11 -2.53
CA ILE A 590 7.05 31.96 -1.93
C ILE A 590 6.46 30.70 -2.56
N ASN A 591 7.27 30.01 -3.35
CA ASN A 591 6.92 28.73 -3.96
C ASN A 591 7.19 27.61 -2.95
N LEU A 592 6.21 26.74 -2.72
CA LEU A 592 6.32 25.62 -1.77
C LEU A 592 6.62 24.29 -2.46
N ARG A 593 7.19 24.33 -3.68
CA ARG A 593 7.68 23.15 -4.38
C ARG A 593 8.94 22.57 -3.74
N ARG A 594 8.97 21.25 -3.63
CA ARG A 594 10.07 20.46 -3.01
C ARG A 594 11.26 20.24 -3.93
N SER A 595 11.03 20.08 -5.23
CA SER A 595 12.07 19.91 -6.25
C SER A 595 11.95 20.98 -7.34
N TRP A 596 13.05 21.18 -8.07
CA TRP A 596 13.09 22.03 -9.27
C TRP A 596 12.67 21.28 -10.56
N GLY A 597 12.13 20.06 -10.42
CA GLY A 597 11.82 19.13 -11.50
C GLY A 597 10.93 19.71 -12.62
N VAL A 598 11.14 19.18 -13.82
CA VAL A 598 10.67 19.73 -15.11
C VAL A 598 9.15 19.60 -15.30
N ASP A 599 8.47 18.70 -14.58
CA ASP A 599 7.10 18.29 -14.93
C ASP A 599 5.98 18.76 -13.98
N GLY A 600 6.29 19.46 -12.87
CA GLY A 600 5.31 20.25 -12.10
C GLY A 600 4.15 19.50 -11.43
N THR A 601 4.15 18.17 -11.43
CA THR A 601 3.03 17.31 -10.99
C THR A 601 3.23 16.64 -9.62
N GLY A 602 4.46 16.44 -9.13
CA GLY A 602 4.72 15.66 -7.92
C GLY A 602 5.07 16.43 -6.63
N ASP A 603 5.42 17.72 -6.71
CA ASP A 603 6.08 18.42 -5.59
C ASP A 603 5.20 19.47 -4.90
N ARG A 604 4.07 19.05 -4.34
CA ARG A 604 3.14 20.01 -3.70
C ARG A 604 2.95 19.70 -2.23
N MET A 605 2.73 20.77 -1.46
CA MET A 605 2.34 20.65 -0.07
C MET A 605 0.84 20.37 0.00
N GLN A 606 0.44 19.42 0.83
CA GLN A 606 -0.95 19.10 1.08
C GLN A 606 -1.30 19.41 2.54
N ILE A 607 -2.49 19.94 2.78
CA ILE A 607 -3.00 20.16 4.15
C ILE A 607 -3.28 18.79 4.77
N VAL A 608 -2.60 18.48 5.86
CA VAL A 608 -2.80 17.24 6.63
C VAL A 608 -3.45 17.47 7.99
N GLY A 609 -3.50 18.73 8.43
CA GLY A 609 -4.18 19.08 9.67
C GLY A 609 -4.61 20.54 9.73
N LEU A 610 -5.62 20.79 10.56
CA LEU A 610 -6.23 22.08 10.83
C LEU A 610 -6.35 22.25 12.35
N GLU A 611 -5.84 23.35 12.88
CA GLU A 611 -6.03 23.70 14.29
C GLU A 611 -6.77 25.03 14.42
N TYR A 612 -7.95 25.02 15.05
CA TYR A 612 -8.74 26.22 15.33
C TYR A 612 -8.50 26.64 16.77
N PHE A 613 -7.87 27.79 16.97
CA PHE A 613 -7.64 28.38 18.28
C PHE A 613 -8.69 29.46 18.56
N ASN A 614 -9.27 29.43 19.76
CA ASN A 614 -10.23 30.41 20.25
C ASN A 614 -10.04 30.61 21.77
N SER A 615 -8.93 31.24 22.16
CA SER A 615 -8.61 31.48 23.58
C SER A 615 -8.32 32.96 23.83
N ASN A 616 -8.68 33.46 25.01
CA ASN A 616 -8.36 34.82 25.47
C ASN A 616 -8.77 35.96 24.49
N GLY A 617 -9.86 35.77 23.75
CA GLY A 617 -10.34 36.73 22.76
C GLY A 617 -9.52 36.80 21.46
N GLN A 618 -8.58 35.87 21.27
CA GLN A 618 -7.86 35.68 20.00
C GLN A 618 -8.40 34.46 19.26
N GLN A 619 -8.62 34.64 17.97
CA GLN A 619 -9.02 33.57 17.06
C GLN A 619 -7.99 33.41 15.96
N ARG A 620 -7.65 32.17 15.65
CA ARG A 620 -6.81 31.85 14.51
C ARG A 620 -7.03 30.42 14.04
N THR A 621 -6.72 30.16 12.78
CA THR A 621 -6.60 28.81 12.22
C THR A 621 -5.15 28.57 11.83
N GLU A 622 -4.56 27.50 12.33
CA GLU A 622 -3.28 27.00 11.84
C GLU A 622 -3.50 25.87 10.84
N LEU A 623 -2.94 26.00 9.65
CA LEU A 623 -2.87 24.94 8.65
C LEU A 623 -1.53 24.21 8.83
N ILE A 624 -1.59 22.90 9.00
CA ILE A 624 -0.42 22.02 9.02
C ILE A 624 -0.33 21.37 7.66
N THR A 625 0.76 21.65 6.94
CA THR A 625 1.00 21.05 5.63
C THR A 625 2.20 20.12 5.68
N GLN A 626 2.09 19.03 4.92
CA GLN A 626 3.15 18.07 4.73
C GLN A 626 3.37 17.85 3.24
N PRO A 627 4.59 17.40 2.88
CA PRO A 627 4.85 17.02 1.52
C PRO A 627 4.24 15.64 1.27
N PHE A 628 3.85 15.36 0.03
CA PHE A 628 3.46 14.01 -0.38
C PHE A 628 4.35 13.52 -1.52
N ASP A 629 4.61 12.21 -1.52
CA ASP A 629 5.34 11.47 -2.55
C ASP A 629 4.33 10.54 -3.24
N ILE A 630 4.07 10.76 -4.55
CA ILE A 630 3.06 10.01 -5.34
C ILE A 630 3.43 8.54 -5.52
#